data_AF-A0A7J5P177-F1
#
_entry.id   AF-A0A7J5P177-F1
#
_cell.length_a   1.000
_cell.length_b   1.000
_cell.length_c   1.000
_cell.angle_alpha   90.00
_cell.angle_beta   90.00
_cell.angle_gamma   90.00
#
_symmetry.space_group_name_H-M   'P 1'
#
loop_
_entity.id
_entity.type
_entity.pdbx_description
1 polymer ?
#
loop_
_entity_poly.entity_id
_entity_poly.type
_entity_poly.pdbx_seq_one_letter_code
_entity_poly.pdbx_strand_id
1 'polypeptide(L)'
;MNQIEKNIDIATWKRREHYEHFSAFDDPFFGVTVNVDCTRAYQEAKDKGVSFSLLVLHRIVTAAAAVEEFRYRIEGNRVVCYDSLLPEATVGRADHTFSFAAFEYDPDELVFIRRAKAEMERLQATTGLNKGGTFHPNAIHYSAVPWLSFTDMKHPTNMRSGDSVPKISTGKYFREGERLMMPVSVTCHHGLMDGYHVAQFIEKLHL
;
A
#
# COMPACT_ATOMS: atom_id res chain seq x y z
N MET A 1 -14.92 9.07 -0.78
CA MET A 1 -15.91 8.21 -0.10
C MET A 1 -15.14 7.01 0.43
N ASN A 2 -15.35 6.62 1.70
CA ASN A 2 -14.66 5.53 2.40
C ASN A 2 -15.71 4.52 2.89
N GLN A 3 -16.60 4.09 1.98
CA GLN A 3 -17.78 3.33 2.33
C GLN A 3 -17.60 1.85 1.98
N ILE A 4 -18.29 0.98 2.73
CA ILE A 4 -18.42 -0.42 2.36
C ILE A 4 -19.25 -0.47 1.08
N GLU A 5 -18.61 -0.83 -0.03
CA GLU A 5 -19.26 -1.05 -1.33
C GLU A 5 -20.12 -2.31 -1.29
N LYS A 6 -19.59 -3.39 -0.69
CA LYS A 6 -20.32 -4.65 -0.53
C LYS A 6 -19.83 -5.46 0.66
N ASN A 7 -20.76 -6.21 1.24
CA ASN A 7 -20.44 -7.28 2.19
C ASN A 7 -20.23 -8.58 1.40
N ILE A 8 -19.18 -9.33 1.72
CA ILE A 8 -18.90 -10.62 1.11
C ILE A 8 -19.66 -11.70 1.89
N ASP A 9 -20.59 -12.37 1.22
CA ASP A 9 -21.27 -13.53 1.79
C ASP A 9 -20.34 -14.75 1.79
N ILE A 10 -19.75 -15.03 2.95
CA ILE A 10 -18.79 -16.12 3.14
C ILE A 10 -19.40 -17.48 2.79
N ALA A 11 -20.71 -17.68 2.98
CA ALA A 11 -21.34 -18.98 2.70
C ALA A 11 -21.33 -19.33 1.21
N THR A 12 -21.38 -18.32 0.33
CA THR A 12 -21.43 -18.47 -1.13
C THR A 12 -20.13 -18.03 -1.83
N TRP A 13 -19.18 -17.46 -1.10
CA TRP A 13 -17.94 -16.94 -1.66
C TRP A 13 -17.03 -18.06 -2.15
N LYS A 14 -16.55 -17.95 -3.41
CA LYS A 14 -15.62 -18.90 -4.04
C LYS A 14 -14.34 -19.17 -3.22
N ARG A 15 -13.97 -18.25 -2.33
CA ARG A 15 -12.77 -18.34 -1.49
C ARG A 15 -13.06 -18.74 -0.04
N ARG A 16 -14.28 -19.16 0.30
CA ARG A 16 -14.69 -19.54 1.67
C ARG A 16 -13.65 -20.41 2.38
N GLU A 17 -13.28 -21.54 1.79
CA GLU A 17 -12.36 -22.49 2.41
C GLU A 17 -10.94 -21.91 2.56
N HIS A 18 -10.52 -21.05 1.64
CA HIS A 18 -9.22 -20.38 1.70
C HIS A 18 -9.22 -19.37 2.85
N TYR A 19 -10.29 -18.59 2.96
CA TYR A 19 -10.49 -17.65 4.04
C TYR A 19 -10.52 -18.33 5.40
N GLU A 20 -11.33 -19.39 5.56
CA GLU A 20 -11.45 -20.14 6.81
C GLU A 20 -10.11 -20.77 7.21
N HIS A 21 -9.38 -21.36 6.26
CA HIS A 21 -8.10 -21.99 6.52
C HIS A 21 -7.03 -20.99 6.99
N PHE A 22 -6.79 -19.93 6.21
CA PHE A 22 -5.71 -18.99 6.52
C PHE A 22 -6.04 -18.06 7.68
N SER A 23 -7.31 -17.69 7.89
CA SER A 23 -7.71 -16.86 9.04
C SER A 23 -7.57 -17.59 10.38
N ALA A 24 -7.37 -18.91 10.37
CA ALA A 24 -7.10 -19.70 11.58
C ALA A 24 -5.62 -19.68 12.00
N PHE A 25 -4.72 -19.12 11.19
CA PHE A 25 -3.29 -19.09 11.51
C PHE A 25 -2.95 -17.98 12.50
N ASP A 26 -1.90 -18.19 13.31
CA ASP A 26 -1.28 -17.09 14.08
C ASP A 26 -0.67 -16.04 13.12
N ASP A 27 -0.11 -16.45 11.98
CA ASP A 27 0.32 -15.55 10.89
C ASP A 27 -0.46 -15.83 9.61
N PRO A 28 -1.50 -15.04 9.30
CA PRO A 28 -2.21 -15.18 8.03
C PRO A 28 -1.55 -14.40 6.89
N PHE A 29 -0.48 -13.65 7.12
CA PHE A 29 0.13 -12.80 6.10
C PHE A 29 1.18 -13.55 5.29
N PHE A 30 1.14 -13.37 3.97
CA PHE A 30 2.21 -13.76 3.06
C PHE A 30 2.78 -12.52 2.37
N GLY A 31 4.03 -12.61 1.93
CA GLY A 31 4.72 -11.51 1.25
C GLY A 31 5.47 -11.96 0.00
N VAL A 32 5.55 -11.06 -0.98
CA VAL A 32 6.41 -11.21 -2.16
C VAL A 32 7.17 -9.91 -2.40
N THR A 33 8.37 -10.03 -2.96
CA THR A 33 9.18 -8.88 -3.41
C THR A 33 9.53 -9.07 -4.87
N VAL A 34 9.24 -8.05 -5.69
CA VAL A 34 9.53 -8.05 -7.13
C VAL A 34 10.24 -6.75 -7.53
N ASN A 35 11.05 -6.80 -8.58
CA ASN A 35 11.63 -5.60 -9.17
C ASN A 35 10.74 -5.12 -10.31
N VAL A 36 10.27 -3.87 -10.22
CA VAL A 36 9.42 -3.23 -11.24
C VAL A 36 10.24 -2.19 -11.99
N ASP A 37 10.13 -2.17 -13.31
CA ASP A 37 10.74 -1.12 -14.14
C ASP A 37 10.03 0.21 -13.85
N CYS A 38 10.77 1.17 -13.30
CA CYS A 38 10.28 2.49 -12.95
C CYS A 38 10.89 3.61 -13.82
N THR A 39 11.48 3.24 -14.97
CA THR A 39 12.21 4.17 -15.84
C THR A 39 11.30 5.31 -16.33
N ARG A 40 10.06 4.97 -16.70
CA ARG A 40 9.12 5.92 -17.30
C ARG A 40 8.56 6.89 -16.28
N ALA A 41 8.08 6.41 -15.13
CA ALA A 41 7.58 7.25 -14.05
C ALA A 41 8.68 8.12 -13.45
N TYR A 42 9.93 7.63 -13.41
CA TYR A 42 11.06 8.44 -12.97
C TYR A 42 11.29 9.64 -13.91
N GLN A 43 11.26 9.41 -15.23
CA GLN A 43 11.39 10.49 -16.21
C GLN A 43 10.18 11.43 -16.18
N GLU A 44 8.97 10.87 -16.10
CA GLU A 44 7.72 11.64 -16.00
C GLU A 44 7.69 12.55 -14.76
N ALA A 45 8.15 12.05 -13.61
CA ALA A 45 8.27 12.86 -12.40
C ALA A 45 9.20 14.06 -12.60
N LYS A 46 10.33 13.86 -13.30
CA LYS A 46 11.27 14.94 -13.63
C LYS A 46 10.66 15.95 -14.59
N ASP A 47 10.04 15.48 -15.66
CA ASP A 47 9.47 16.34 -16.71
C ASP A 47 8.33 17.19 -16.14
N LYS A 48 7.52 16.64 -15.23
CA LYS A 48 6.44 17.36 -14.53
C LYS A 48 6.93 18.21 -13.35
N GLY A 49 8.17 18.03 -12.89
CA GLY A 49 8.69 18.69 -11.69
C GLY A 49 8.00 18.27 -10.38
N VAL A 50 7.55 17.01 -10.30
CA VAL A 50 6.84 16.46 -9.12
C VAL A 50 7.70 15.47 -8.34
N SER A 51 7.29 15.17 -7.10
CA SER A 51 7.98 14.15 -6.29
C SER A 51 7.77 12.76 -6.88
N PHE A 52 8.85 12.07 -7.22
CA PHE A 52 8.82 10.68 -7.69
C PHE A 52 8.17 9.74 -6.67
N SER A 53 8.43 9.90 -5.37
CA SER A 53 7.84 9.03 -4.34
C SER A 53 6.32 9.21 -4.21
N LEU A 54 5.82 10.43 -4.40
CA LEU A 54 4.38 10.71 -4.37
C LEU A 54 3.69 10.24 -5.66
N LEU A 55 4.37 10.35 -6.81
CA LEU A 55 3.91 9.78 -8.06
C LEU A 55 3.76 8.26 -7.94
N VAL A 56 4.80 7.57 -7.46
CA VAL A 56 4.78 6.12 -7.23
C VAL A 56 3.67 5.73 -6.25
N LEU A 57 3.50 6.46 -5.14
CA LEU A 57 2.42 6.20 -4.19
C LEU A 57 1.03 6.33 -4.84
N HIS A 58 0.81 7.36 -5.66
CA HIS A 58 -0.45 7.52 -6.41
C HIS A 58 -0.72 6.31 -7.32
N ARG A 59 0.29 5.87 -8.06
CA ARG A 59 0.19 4.72 -8.97
C ARG A 59 -0.05 3.41 -8.23
N ILE A 60 0.58 3.21 -7.07
CA ILE A 60 0.33 2.07 -6.19
C ILE A 60 -1.13 2.05 -5.73
N VAL A 61 -1.64 3.15 -5.19
CA VAL A 61 -3.04 3.19 -4.70
C VAL A 61 -4.01 2.98 -5.85
N THR A 62 -3.74 3.57 -7.01
CA THR A 62 -4.55 3.42 -8.23
C THR A 62 -4.59 1.96 -8.70
N ALA A 63 -3.43 1.29 -8.78
CA ALA A 63 -3.34 -0.11 -9.19
C ALA A 63 -3.99 -1.05 -8.16
N ALA A 64 -3.78 -0.81 -6.86
CA ALA A 64 -4.38 -1.59 -5.80
C ALA A 64 -5.91 -1.45 -5.79
N ALA A 65 -6.45 -0.23 -5.96
CA ALA A 65 -7.89 -0.01 -6.00
C ALA A 65 -8.57 -0.71 -7.20
N ALA A 66 -7.81 -0.96 -8.28
CA ALA A 66 -8.29 -1.68 -9.46
C ALA A 66 -8.27 -3.22 -9.32
N VAL A 67 -7.74 -3.75 -8.22
CA VAL A 67 -7.82 -5.18 -7.86
C VAL A 67 -8.73 -5.30 -6.63
N GLU A 68 -9.90 -5.91 -6.81
CA GLU A 68 -10.95 -5.90 -5.79
C GLU A 68 -10.47 -6.40 -4.43
N GLU A 69 -9.66 -7.45 -4.42
CA GLU A 69 -9.18 -8.11 -3.20
C GLU A 69 -8.30 -7.19 -2.33
N PHE A 70 -7.62 -6.19 -2.90
CA PHE A 70 -6.88 -5.19 -2.12
C PHE A 70 -7.81 -4.27 -1.31
N ARG A 71 -9.10 -4.22 -1.65
CA ARG A 71 -10.14 -3.46 -0.94
C ARG A 71 -10.87 -4.28 0.11
N TYR A 72 -10.55 -5.57 0.25
CA TYR A 72 -11.17 -6.43 1.26
C TYR A 72 -10.61 -6.19 2.66
N ARG A 73 -11.47 -6.18 3.67
CA ARG A 73 -11.11 -6.11 5.10
C ARG A 73 -11.91 -7.11 5.91
N ILE A 74 -11.29 -7.61 6.98
CA ILE A 74 -11.96 -8.39 8.02
C ILE A 74 -12.44 -7.42 9.10
N GLU A 75 -13.76 -7.36 9.30
CA GLU A 75 -14.40 -6.55 10.33
C GLU A 75 -15.18 -7.47 11.29
N GLY A 76 -14.51 -7.84 12.39
CA GLY A 76 -15.01 -8.86 13.29
C GLY A 76 -15.14 -10.21 12.56
N ASN A 77 -16.37 -10.70 12.40
CA ASN A 77 -16.65 -11.96 11.71
C ASN A 77 -17.12 -11.76 10.26
N ARG A 78 -16.96 -10.56 9.69
CA ARG A 78 -17.41 -10.22 8.34
C ARG A 78 -16.22 -9.89 7.46
N VAL A 79 -16.37 -10.18 6.17
CA VAL A 79 -15.48 -9.65 5.14
C VAL A 79 -16.24 -8.60 4.35
N VAL A 80 -15.65 -7.42 4.24
CA VAL A 80 -16.23 -6.26 3.53
C VAL A 80 -15.29 -5.81 2.43
N CYS A 81 -15.85 -5.27 1.34
CA CYS A 81 -15.10 -4.63 0.26
C CYS A 81 -15.38 -3.13 0.31
N TYR A 82 -14.32 -2.33 0.40
CA TYR A 82 -14.42 -0.88 0.35
C TYR A 82 -14.49 -0.34 -1.08
N ASP A 83 -15.16 0.79 -1.27
CA ASP A 83 -15.27 1.48 -2.56
C ASP A 83 -13.96 2.13 -3.00
N SER A 84 -13.15 2.56 -2.04
CA SER A 84 -11.88 3.25 -2.25
C SER A 84 -10.80 2.79 -1.28
N LEU A 85 -9.56 3.21 -1.51
CA LEU A 85 -8.43 3.01 -0.61
C LEU A 85 -7.86 4.34 -0.15
N LEU A 86 -7.36 4.38 1.08
CA LEU A 86 -6.66 5.52 1.64
C LEU A 86 -5.20 5.14 1.95
N PRO A 87 -4.20 5.74 1.31
CA PRO A 87 -2.80 5.48 1.66
C PRO A 87 -2.44 6.06 3.03
N GLU A 88 -2.04 5.16 3.94
CA GLU A 88 -1.41 5.53 5.20
C GLU A 88 0.09 5.20 5.11
N ALA A 89 0.94 6.20 5.34
CA ALA A 89 2.37 6.07 5.09
C ALA A 89 3.24 6.68 6.19
N THR A 90 4.54 6.44 6.08
CA THR A 90 5.55 7.08 6.93
C THR A 90 6.13 8.32 6.28
N VAL A 91 6.16 9.43 7.01
CA VAL A 91 6.84 10.68 6.62
C VAL A 91 8.10 10.82 7.47
N GLY A 92 9.27 10.68 6.83
CA GLY A 92 10.56 10.83 7.49
C GLY A 92 10.87 12.28 7.88
N ARG A 93 11.55 12.44 9.01
CA ARG A 93 11.99 13.73 9.56
C ARG A 93 13.51 13.86 9.54
N ALA A 94 14.01 15.07 9.74
CA ALA A 94 15.44 15.37 9.73
C ALA A 94 16.23 14.69 10.87
N ASP A 95 15.56 14.34 11.97
CA ASP A 95 16.13 13.63 13.12
C ASP A 95 16.17 12.10 12.94
N HIS A 96 15.90 11.60 11.74
CA HIS A 96 15.80 10.18 11.39
C HIS A 96 14.64 9.42 12.08
N THR A 97 13.68 10.12 12.67
CA THR A 97 12.38 9.55 13.06
C THR A 97 11.36 9.67 11.93
N PHE A 98 10.13 9.20 12.18
CA PHE A 98 9.02 9.35 11.23
C PHE A 98 7.68 9.66 11.92
N SER A 99 6.76 10.23 11.15
CA SER A 99 5.34 10.37 11.48
C SER A 99 4.51 9.37 10.67
N PHE A 100 3.39 8.89 11.21
CA PHE A 100 2.32 8.37 10.36
C PHE A 100 1.57 9.52 9.68
N ALA A 101 1.14 9.27 8.45
CA ALA A 101 0.37 10.18 7.62
C ALA A 101 -0.79 9.40 6.97
N ALA A 102 -1.94 10.05 6.85
CA ALA A 102 -3.04 9.61 6.02
C ALA A 102 -3.15 10.61 4.85
N PHE A 103 -3.06 10.16 3.61
CA PHE A 103 -3.22 11.04 2.46
C PHE A 103 -4.56 10.82 1.79
N GLU A 104 -5.33 11.90 1.63
CA GLU A 104 -6.57 11.86 0.85
C GLU A 104 -6.26 11.52 -0.60
N TYR A 105 -6.73 10.36 -1.06
CA TYR A 105 -6.55 9.92 -2.43
C TYR A 105 -7.43 10.75 -3.38
N ASP A 106 -6.85 11.15 -4.50
CA ASP A 106 -7.54 11.79 -5.61
C ASP A 106 -7.15 11.07 -6.91
N PRO A 107 -8.11 10.66 -7.77
CA PRO A 107 -7.78 10.08 -9.07
C PRO A 107 -6.97 11.05 -9.96
N ASP A 108 -7.13 12.36 -9.77
CA ASP A 108 -6.24 13.34 -10.38
C ASP A 108 -4.88 13.33 -9.64
N GLU A 109 -3.89 12.77 -10.32
CA GLU A 109 -2.51 12.64 -9.83
C GLU A 109 -1.92 13.97 -9.33
N LEU A 110 -2.13 15.08 -10.03
CA LEU A 110 -1.54 16.36 -9.66
C LEU A 110 -2.26 16.97 -8.45
N VAL A 111 -3.57 16.75 -8.33
CA VAL A 111 -4.32 17.11 -7.12
C VAL A 111 -3.82 16.30 -5.93
N PHE A 112 -3.68 14.98 -6.08
CA PHE A 112 -3.15 14.10 -5.03
C PHE A 112 -1.75 14.52 -4.59
N ILE A 113 -0.80 14.65 -5.53
CA ILE A 113 0.61 14.97 -5.22
C ILE A 113 0.70 16.31 -4.46
N ARG A 114 -0.06 17.32 -4.89
CA ARG A 114 -0.07 18.63 -4.23
C ARG A 114 -0.59 18.55 -2.80
N ARG A 115 -1.70 17.85 -2.57
CA ARG A 115 -2.27 17.67 -1.21
C ARG A 115 -1.34 16.84 -0.33
N ALA A 116 -0.82 15.73 -0.84
CA ALA A 116 0.10 14.87 -0.12
C ALA A 116 1.40 15.59 0.26
N LYS A 117 1.95 16.42 -0.65
CA LYS A 117 3.13 17.24 -0.36
C LYS A 117 2.89 18.23 0.79
N ALA A 118 1.77 18.94 0.77
CA ALA A 118 1.42 19.87 1.85
C ALA A 118 1.28 19.15 3.21
N GLU A 119 0.68 17.95 3.21
CA GLU A 119 0.56 17.14 4.43
C GLU A 119 1.92 16.61 4.91
N MET A 120 2.81 16.20 4.00
CA MET A 120 4.18 15.83 4.35
C MET A 120 4.93 16.99 5.01
N GLU A 121 4.88 18.19 4.42
CA GLU A 121 5.55 19.39 4.95
C GLU A 121 5.01 19.75 6.35
N ARG A 122 3.68 19.66 6.55
CA ARG A 122 3.05 19.86 7.85
C ARG A 122 3.56 18.86 8.89
N LEU A 123 3.60 17.57 8.55
CA LEU A 123 4.01 16.50 9.47
C LEU A 123 5.51 16.50 9.78
N GLN A 124 6.35 16.93 8.85
CA GLN A 124 7.79 17.07 9.07
C GLN A 124 8.13 18.07 10.18
N ALA A 125 7.27 19.05 10.42
CA ALA A 125 7.41 20.03 11.51
C ALA A 125 6.89 19.55 12.87
N THR A 126 6.28 18.36 12.94
CA THR A 126 5.70 17.79 14.19
C THR A 126 6.65 16.80 14.88
N THR A 127 6.28 16.35 16.07
CA THR A 127 6.98 15.27 16.81
C THR A 127 6.04 14.11 17.14
N GLY A 128 6.60 12.96 17.54
CA GLY A 128 5.84 11.76 17.86
C GLY A 128 5.29 11.02 16.62
N LEU A 129 4.43 10.03 16.87
CA LEU A 129 3.95 9.10 15.84
C LEU A 129 2.74 9.59 15.04
N ASN A 130 2.04 10.63 15.49
CA ASN A 130 0.79 11.10 14.89
C ASN A 130 -0.26 9.98 14.71
N LYS A 131 -0.59 9.28 15.80
CA LYS A 131 -1.59 8.18 15.81
C LYS A 131 -3.05 8.67 15.78
N GLY A 132 -3.28 9.96 16.05
CA GLY A 132 -4.62 10.53 16.06
C GLY A 132 -5.11 10.74 14.63
N GLY A 133 -6.18 10.04 14.24
CA GLY A 133 -6.76 10.16 12.89
C GLY A 133 -6.09 9.31 11.81
N THR A 134 -5.24 8.35 12.17
CA THR A 134 -4.51 7.46 11.26
C THR A 134 -4.83 6.00 11.55
N PHE A 135 -6.09 5.60 11.35
CA PHE A 135 -6.52 4.20 11.31
C PHE A 135 -7.84 4.13 10.53
N HIS A 136 -7.74 4.28 9.21
CA HIS A 136 -8.91 4.20 8.34
C HIS A 136 -9.22 2.74 8.00
N PRO A 137 -10.49 2.33 7.99
CA PRO A 137 -10.81 0.93 7.72
C PRO A 137 -10.46 0.55 6.27
N ASN A 138 -10.49 1.49 5.34
CA ASN A 138 -10.04 1.32 3.96
C ASN A 138 -8.56 1.65 3.73
N ALA A 139 -7.74 1.70 4.78
CA ALA A 139 -6.32 2.06 4.68
C ALA A 139 -5.52 1.03 3.87
N ILE A 140 -4.51 1.49 3.14
CA ILE A 140 -3.39 0.66 2.68
C ILE A 140 -2.12 1.20 3.32
N HIS A 141 -1.32 0.33 3.94
CA HIS A 141 -0.08 0.75 4.58
C HIS A 141 1.04 0.83 3.55
N TYR A 142 1.72 1.98 3.50
CA TYR A 142 2.81 2.23 2.59
C TYR A 142 4.10 2.64 3.32
N SER A 143 5.25 2.13 2.90
CA SER A 143 6.54 2.60 3.38
C SER A 143 7.55 2.73 2.24
N ALA A 144 8.15 3.91 2.13
CA ALA A 144 9.28 4.14 1.24
C ALA A 144 10.58 3.92 2.01
N VAL A 145 11.45 3.04 1.51
CA VAL A 145 12.78 2.75 2.07
C VAL A 145 13.85 3.19 1.05
N PRO A 146 14.01 4.51 0.83
CA PRO A 146 14.82 5.05 -0.27
C PRO A 146 16.32 4.83 -0.11
N TRP A 147 16.75 4.28 1.04
CA TRP A 147 18.16 4.03 1.35
C TRP A 147 18.64 2.64 0.89
N LEU A 148 17.73 1.69 0.71
CA LEU A 148 18.06 0.28 0.50
C LEU A 148 17.38 -0.27 -0.75
N SER A 149 18.16 -0.85 -1.66
CA SER A 149 17.66 -1.70 -2.74
C SER A 149 17.48 -3.12 -2.19
N PHE A 150 16.39 -3.33 -1.45
CA PHE A 150 16.16 -4.60 -0.78
C PHE A 150 15.76 -5.71 -1.76
N THR A 151 16.11 -6.95 -1.42
CA THR A 151 15.63 -8.15 -2.13
C THR A 151 14.48 -8.83 -1.38
N ASP A 152 14.28 -8.48 -0.10
CA ASP A 152 13.15 -8.92 0.72
C ASP A 152 12.85 -7.87 1.80
N MET A 153 11.59 -7.79 2.24
CA MET A 153 11.17 -6.91 3.33
C MET A 153 9.99 -7.51 4.10
N LYS A 154 10.18 -7.64 5.43
CA LYS A 154 9.12 -8.04 6.35
C LYS A 154 8.54 -6.82 7.07
N HIS A 155 7.23 -6.66 7.01
CA HIS A 155 6.53 -5.64 7.80
C HIS A 155 6.29 -6.13 9.24
N PRO A 156 6.40 -5.25 10.25
CA PRO A 156 5.92 -5.58 11.59
C PRO A 156 4.41 -5.81 11.53
N THR A 157 3.94 -6.88 12.17
CA THR A 157 2.52 -7.24 12.23
C THR A 157 2.18 -7.70 13.64
N ASN A 158 1.00 -7.29 14.12
CA ASN A 158 0.44 -7.88 15.31
C ASN A 158 -0.36 -9.12 14.90
N MET A 159 0.23 -10.28 15.13
CA MET A 159 -0.23 -11.60 14.71
C MET A 159 -1.67 -11.91 15.15
N ARG A 160 -2.13 -11.30 16.26
CA ARG A 160 -3.44 -11.58 16.87
C ARG A 160 -4.40 -10.39 16.87
N SER A 161 -4.13 -9.36 16.09
CA SER A 161 -4.99 -8.16 16.07
C SER A 161 -6.23 -8.29 15.18
N GLY A 162 -6.35 -9.37 14.39
CA GLY A 162 -7.36 -9.47 13.33
C GLY A 162 -7.10 -8.48 12.19
N ASP A 163 -5.85 -8.00 12.05
CA ASP A 163 -5.47 -7.10 10.96
C ASP A 163 -5.53 -7.83 9.61
N SER A 164 -5.98 -7.12 8.58
CA SER A 164 -6.08 -7.60 7.20
C SER A 164 -5.60 -6.57 6.19
N VAL A 165 -5.05 -5.44 6.65
CA VAL A 165 -4.62 -4.32 5.80
C VAL A 165 -3.43 -4.75 4.92
N PRO A 166 -3.52 -4.59 3.58
CA PRO A 166 -2.38 -4.79 2.70
C PRO A 166 -1.26 -3.79 3.02
N LYS A 167 -0.01 -4.28 2.97
CA LYS A 167 1.19 -3.51 3.29
C LYS A 167 2.10 -3.53 2.07
N ILE A 168 2.45 -2.36 1.53
CA ILE A 168 3.29 -2.21 0.36
C ILE A 168 4.51 -1.36 0.70
N SER A 169 5.68 -1.80 0.26
CA SER A 169 6.91 -1.01 0.43
C SER A 169 7.70 -0.90 -0.85
N THR A 170 8.36 0.24 -1.04
CA THR A 170 9.26 0.50 -2.18
C THR A 170 10.68 0.74 -1.71
N GLY A 171 11.64 0.19 -2.44
CA GLY A 171 13.06 0.34 -2.16
C GLY A 171 13.73 1.46 -2.95
N LYS A 172 15.03 1.63 -2.70
CA LYS A 172 15.90 2.43 -3.55
C LYS A 172 15.97 1.78 -4.94
N TYR A 173 15.63 2.54 -5.98
CA TYR A 173 15.82 2.08 -7.35
C TYR A 173 17.31 1.89 -7.68
N PHE A 174 17.60 1.00 -8.62
CA PHE A 174 18.94 0.71 -9.11
C PHE A 174 18.92 0.57 -10.63
N ARG A 175 20.08 0.67 -11.26
CA ARG A 175 20.21 0.55 -12.71
C ARG A 175 20.45 -0.90 -13.10
N GLU A 176 19.67 -1.40 -14.06
CA GLU A 176 19.86 -2.70 -14.70
C GLU A 176 19.89 -2.47 -16.23
N GLY A 177 21.10 -2.39 -16.79
CA GLY A 177 21.29 -1.96 -18.17
C GLY A 177 20.76 -0.53 -18.40
N GLU A 178 19.79 -0.38 -19.31
CA GLU A 178 19.13 0.90 -19.61
C GLU A 178 17.93 1.19 -18.70
N ARG A 179 17.51 0.22 -17.89
CA ARG A 179 16.33 0.34 -17.03
C ARG A 179 16.68 0.82 -15.62
N LEU A 180 15.77 1.56 -15.01
CA LEU A 180 15.72 1.79 -13.58
C LEU A 180 14.74 0.79 -12.98
N MET A 181 15.24 -0.12 -12.16
CA MET A 181 14.44 -1.14 -11.47
C MET A 181 14.24 -0.72 -10.02
N MET A 182 13.04 -0.93 -9.49
CA MET A 182 12.68 -0.60 -8.11
C MET A 182 12.11 -1.82 -7.41
N PRO A 183 12.65 -2.23 -6.25
CA PRO A 183 12.04 -3.25 -5.42
C PRO A 183 10.68 -2.80 -4.90
N VAL A 184 9.67 -3.65 -5.06
CA VAL A 184 8.32 -3.49 -4.53
C VAL A 184 7.98 -4.74 -3.73
N SER A 185 7.79 -4.57 -2.42
CA SER A 185 7.31 -5.61 -1.52
C SER A 185 5.81 -5.45 -1.30
N VAL A 186 5.08 -6.55 -1.38
CA VAL A 186 3.63 -6.60 -1.11
C VAL A 186 3.40 -7.69 -0.07
N THR A 187 2.77 -7.33 1.05
CA THR A 187 2.37 -8.25 2.12
C THR A 187 0.86 -8.15 2.33
N CYS A 188 0.17 -9.29 2.32
CA CYS A 188 -1.29 -9.34 2.34
C CYS A 188 -1.82 -10.55 3.12
N HIS A 189 -3.05 -10.46 3.61
CA HIS A 189 -3.72 -11.53 4.34
C HIS A 189 -4.16 -12.63 3.37
N HIS A 190 -3.63 -13.85 3.52
CA HIS A 190 -3.79 -14.94 2.55
C HIS A 190 -5.24 -15.45 2.45
N GLY A 191 -6.01 -15.30 3.53
CA GLY A 191 -7.45 -15.59 3.50
C GLY A 191 -8.26 -14.68 2.57
N LEU A 192 -7.75 -13.48 2.24
CA LEU A 192 -8.45 -12.52 1.38
C LEU A 192 -7.95 -12.54 -0.06
N MET A 193 -6.67 -12.86 -0.27
CA MET A 193 -6.04 -12.87 -1.58
C MET A 193 -4.85 -13.83 -1.63
N ASP A 194 -4.32 -14.04 -2.83
CA ASP A 194 -3.23 -14.98 -3.13
C ASP A 194 -2.25 -14.33 -4.11
N GLY A 195 -1.16 -15.03 -4.43
CA GLY A 195 -0.17 -14.60 -5.42
C GLY A 195 -0.77 -14.19 -6.78
N TYR A 196 -1.88 -14.80 -7.21
CA TYR A 196 -2.59 -14.38 -8.43
C TYR A 196 -3.03 -12.91 -8.40
N HIS A 197 -3.66 -12.48 -7.30
CA HIS A 197 -4.17 -11.12 -7.15
C HIS A 197 -3.01 -10.12 -6.99
N VAL A 198 -1.91 -10.54 -6.35
CA VAL A 198 -0.69 -9.73 -6.30
C VAL A 198 -0.07 -9.57 -7.69
N ALA A 199 -0.05 -10.61 -8.51
CA ALA A 199 0.41 -10.51 -9.90
C ALA A 199 -0.46 -9.52 -10.70
N GLN A 200 -1.79 -9.57 -10.55
CA GLN A 200 -2.69 -8.60 -11.18
C GLN A 200 -2.42 -7.16 -10.73
N PHE A 201 -2.09 -6.95 -9.45
CA PHE A 201 -1.68 -5.63 -8.95
C PHE A 201 -0.40 -5.16 -9.64
N ILE A 202 0.62 -6.02 -9.73
CA ILE A 202 1.89 -5.68 -10.38
C ILE A 202 1.69 -5.39 -11.88
N GLU A 203 0.86 -6.16 -12.58
CA GLU A 203 0.52 -5.90 -13.99
C GLU A 203 -0.16 -4.54 -14.21
N LYS A 204 -0.98 -4.09 -13.26
CA LYS A 204 -1.65 -2.79 -13.29
C LYS A 204 -0.76 -1.64 -12.78
N LEU A 205 0.34 -1.96 -12.11
CA LEU A 205 1.26 -0.97 -11.55
C LEU A 205 2.18 -0.44 -12.65
N HIS A 206 1.71 0.60 -13.34
CA HIS A 206 2.48 1.27 -14.38
C HIS A 206 3.43 2.30 -13.75
N LEU A 207 4.72 1.98 -13.77
CA LEU A 207 5.84 2.83 -13.35
C LEU A 207 6.80 3.11 -14.51
#